data_AF-A0A947WAN1-F1
#
_entry.id   AF-A0A947WAN1-F1
#
_cell.length_a   1.000
_cell.length_b   1.000
_cell.length_c   1.000
_cell.angle_alpha   90.00
_cell.angle_beta   90.00
_cell.angle_gamma   90.00
#
_symmetry.space_group_name_H-M   'P 1'
#
loop_
_entity.id
_entity.type
_entity.pdbx_description
1 polymer ?
#
loop_
_entity_poly.entity_id
_entity_poly.type
_entity_poly.pdbx_seq_one_letter_code
_entity_poly.pdbx_strand_id
1 'polypeptide(L)' 'MRWCFGKVNNRLAEIYFDDDKLLESKIFGHCYIKQENYKTKKEQKMIEKDLKKVKVVYRNKKYKLVKVKD' A
#
# COMPACT_ATOMS: atom_id res chain seq x y z
N MET A 1 10.53 7.41 6.29
CA MET A 1 9.13 7.12 6.66
C MET A 1 8.21 7.58 5.54
N ARG A 2 7.60 6.68 4.77
CA ARG A 2 6.78 7.04 3.60
C ARG A 2 5.44 6.31 3.64
N TRP A 3 4.35 7.06 3.53
CA TRP A 3 3.02 6.50 3.30
C TRP A 3 2.78 6.34 1.81
N CYS A 4 2.16 5.24 1.42
CA CYS A 4 1.77 4.98 0.04
C CYS A 4 0.47 4.16 0.01
N PHE A 5 -0.38 4.45 -0.96
CA PHE A 5 -1.63 3.70 -1.16
C PHE A 5 -1.34 2.38 -1.86
N GLY A 6 -2.03 1.32 -1.46
CA GLY A 6 -1.87 0.02 -2.11
C GLY A 6 -3.02 -0.91 -1.82
N LYS A 7 -2.96 -2.12 -2.39
CA LYS A 7 -3.88 -3.19 -2.04
C LYS A 7 -3.22 -4.11 -1.04
N VAL A 8 -3.80 -4.25 0.14
CA VAL A 8 -3.45 -5.31 1.10
C VAL A 8 -4.56 -6.35 1.08
N ASN A 9 -4.24 -7.61 0.74
CA ASN A 9 -5.23 -8.69 0.63
C ASN A 9 -6.44 -8.30 -0.25
N ASN A 10 -6.16 -7.67 -1.40
CA ASN A 10 -7.15 -7.18 -2.36
C ASN A 10 -8.09 -6.06 -1.86
N ARG A 11 -7.81 -5.46 -0.70
CA ARG A 11 -8.53 -4.32 -0.14
C ARG A 11 -7.66 -3.07 -0.19
N LEU A 12 -8.27 -1.92 -0.41
CA LEU A 12 -7.58 -0.63 -0.38
C LEU A 12 -7.04 -0.36 1.03
N ALA A 13 -5.75 -0.08 1.12
CA ALA A 13 -5.07 0.23 2.37
C ALA A 13 -3.96 1.25 2.15
N GLU A 14 -3.73 2.06 3.16
CA GLU A 14 -2.56 2.91 3.26
C GLU A 14 -1.44 2.11 3.94
N ILE A 15 -0.27 2.06 3.32
CA ILE A 15 0.86 1.24 3.76
C ILE A 15 1.94 2.18 4.27
N TYR A 16 2.41 1.91 5.48
CA TYR A 16 3.49 2.65 6.11
C TYR A 16 4.81 1.92 5.89
N PHE A 17 5.69 2.56 5.12
CA PHE A 17 7.05 2.09 4.87
C PHE A 17 8.00 2.78 5.85
N ASP A 18 8.66 1.96 6.66
CA ASP A 18 9.76 2.41 7.48
C ASP A 18 11.05 2.36 6.64
N ASP A 19 11.72 3.50 6.54
CA ASP A 19 12.91 3.69 5.71
C ASP A 19 14.21 3.49 6.52
N ASP A 20 14.06 3.23 7.83
CA ASP A 20 15.16 3.27 8.82
C ASP A 20 16.03 2.01 8.83
N LYS A 21 15.81 1.05 7.92
CA LYS A 21 16.66 -0.15 7.84
C LYS A 21 17.25 -0.34 6.46
N LEU A 22 18.58 -0.19 6.45
CA LEU A 22 19.62 -0.57 5.46
C LEU A 22 19.44 -1.91 4.72
N LEU A 23 18.39 -2.70 4.97
CA LEU A 23 18.11 -3.97 4.31
C LEU A 23 16.60 -4.14 4.15
N GLU A 24 16.16 -3.95 2.89
CA GLU A 24 14.83 -4.25 2.35
C GLU A 24 13.67 -3.51 3.05
N SER A 25 13.05 -2.57 2.33
CA SER A 25 11.85 -1.82 2.72
C SER A 25 10.81 -2.68 3.46
N LYS A 26 10.90 -2.72 4.79
CA LYS A 26 9.97 -3.48 5.63
C LYS A 26 8.76 -2.61 5.87
N ILE A 27 7.64 -3.04 5.28
CA ILE A 27 6.32 -2.51 5.62
C ILE A 27 6.14 -2.66 7.13
N PHE A 28 5.96 -1.54 7.81
CA PHE A 28 5.80 -1.49 9.26
C PHE A 28 4.34 -1.71 9.65
N GLY A 29 3.43 -1.16 8.84
CA GLY A 29 1.99 -1.26 9.09
C GLY A 29 1.16 -1.01 7.83
N HIS A 30 -0.12 -1.35 7.92
CA HIS A 30 -1.12 -0.91 6.96
C HIS A 30 -2.41 -0.54 7.68
N CYS A 31 -3.17 0.38 7.09
CA CYS A 31 -4.49 0.76 7.56
C CYS A 31 -5.49 0.60 6.42
N TYR A 32 -6.58 -0.13 6.64
CA TYR A 32 -7.64 -0.25 5.63
C TYR A 32 -8.42 1.05 5.54
N ILE A 33 -8.57 1.56 4.32
CA ILE A 33 -9.27 2.81 4.04
C ILE A 33 -10.39 2.54 3.04
N LYS A 34 -11.45 3.36 3.09
CA LYS A 34 -12.52 3.33 2.10
C LYS A 34 -12.24 4.37 1.03
N GLN A 35 -12.37 3.99 -0.23
CA GLN A 35 -12.20 4.91 -1.36
C GLN A 35 -13.18 6.10 -1.28
N GLU A 36 -14.36 5.87 -0.69
CA GLU A 36 -15.40 6.89 -0.43
C GLU A 36 -14.94 8.05 0.45
N ASN A 37 -13.93 7.84 1.31
CA ASN A 37 -13.37 8.90 2.14
C ASN A 37 -12.57 9.92 1.32
N TYR A 38 -12.11 9.54 0.12
CA TYR A 38 -11.32 10.39 -0.78
C TYR A 38 -12.23 10.97 -1.86
N LYS A 39 -12.77 12.16 -1.56
CA LYS A 39 -13.78 12.82 -2.40
C LYS A 39 -13.18 13.55 -3.61
N THR A 40 -11.89 13.84 -3.60
CA THR A 40 -11.26 14.62 -4.67
C THR A 40 -10.83 13.73 -5.84
N LYS A 41 -11.17 14.12 -7.08
CA LYS A 41 -10.74 13.43 -8.31
C LYS A 41 -9.21 13.23 -8.40
N LYS A 42 -8.43 14.16 -7.83
CA LYS A 42 -6.97 14.10 -7.80
C LYS A 42 -6.47 12.94 -6.92
N GLU A 43 -7.07 12.78 -5.74
CA GLU A 43 -6.72 11.71 -4.80
C GLU A 43 -7.12 10.35 -5.34
N GLN A 44 -8.30 10.23 -5.95
CA GLN A 44 -8.74 8.98 -6.58
C GLN A 44 -7.78 8.55 -7.70
N LYS A 45 -7.34 9.47 -8.56
CA LYS A 45 -6.33 9.18 -9.59
C LYS A 45 -4.98 8.75 -9.01
N MET A 46 -4.56 9.35 -7.89
CA MET A 46 -3.33 8.94 -7.19
C MET A 46 -3.49 7.52 -6.64
N ILE A 47 -4.58 7.25 -5.94
CA ILE A 47 -4.90 5.92 -5.41
C ILE A 47 -4.89 4.90 -6.55
N GLU A 48 -5.59 5.13 -7.66
CA GLU A 48 -5.59 4.19 -8.78
C GLU A 48 -4.20 3.92 -9.38
N LYS A 49 -3.37 4.97 -9.50
CA LYS A 49 -2.00 4.85 -10.00
C LYS A 49 -1.12 4.04 -9.06
N ASP A 50 -1.24 4.27 -7.75
CA ASP A 50 -0.49 3.57 -6.71
C ASP A 50 -0.99 2.13 -6.52
N LEU A 51 -2.30 1.88 -6.58
CA LEU A 51 -2.91 0.54 -6.51
C LEU A 51 -2.45 -0.40 -7.64
N LYS A 52 -2.08 0.15 -8.80
CA LYS A 52 -1.51 -0.63 -9.90
C LYS A 52 -0.07 -1.08 -9.62
N LYS A 53 0.67 -0.33 -8.81
CA LYS A 53 2.09 -0.58 -8.52
C LYS A 53 2.30 -1.39 -7.26
N VAL A 54 1.45 -1.18 -6.25
CA VAL A 54 1.66 -1.71 -4.90
C VAL A 54 0.55 -2.68 -4.53
N LYS A 55 0.85 -3.98 -4.65
CA LYS A 55 0.04 -5.06 -4.11
C LYS A 55 0.82 -5.79 -3.04
N VAL A 56 0.22 -5.93 -1.88
CA VAL A 56 0.80 -6.58 -0.71
C VAL A 56 -0.16 -7.65 -0.22
N VAL A 57 0.41 -8.78 0.19
CA VAL A 57 -0.32 -9.81 0.92
C VAL A 57 0.20 -9.81 2.35
N TYR A 58 -0.72 -9.66 3.30
CA TYR A 58 -0.42 -9.77 4.72
C TYR A 58 -1.00 -11.08 5.26
N ARG A 59 -0.12 -12.00 5.65
CA ARG A 59 -0.49 -13.31 6.19
C ARG A 59 0.52 -13.74 7.25
N ASN A 60 0.04 -14.34 8.35
CA ASN A 60 0.88 -14.81 9.46
C ASN A 60 1.86 -13.74 9.98
N LYS A 61 1.39 -12.50 10.15
CA LYS A 61 2.19 -11.34 10.59
C LYS A 61 3.38 -11.00 9.68
N LYS A 62 3.38 -11.47 8.43
CA LYS A 62 4.40 -11.18 7.42
C LYS A 62 3.76 -10.49 6.22
N TYR A 63 4.44 -9.45 5.73
CA TYR A 63 4.11 -8.78 4.49
C TYR A 63 4.87 -9.42 3.33
N LYS A 64 4.19 -9.63 2.20
CA LYS A 64 4.78 -10.05 0.93
C LYS A 64 4.38 -9.06 -0.14
N LEU A 65 5.36 -8.42 -0.77
CA LEU A 65 5.13 -7.62 -1.97
C LEU A 65 4.83 -8.57 -3.14
N VAL A 66 3.65 -8.42 -3.72
CA VAL A 66 3.29 -9.08 -4.97
C VAL A 66 3.80 -8.17 -6.08
N LYS A 67 4.91 -8.55 -6.72
CA LYS A 67 5.38 -7.87 -7.93
C LYS A 67 4.26 -7.94 -8.96
N VAL A 68 3.72 -6.78 -9.35
CA VAL A 68 2.87 -6.68 -10.52
C VAL A 68 3.81 -6.81 -11.71
N LYS A 69 3.84 -8.00 -12.33
CA LYS A 69 4.46 -8.16 -13.65
C LYS A 69 3.58 -7.37 -14.63
N ASP A 70 4.20 -6.41 -15.29
CA ASP A 70 3.64 -5.68 -16.44
C ASP A 70 3.26 -6.67 -17.55
#